data_AF-A0A3A4V812-F1
#
_entry.id   AF-A0A3A4V812-F1
#
_cell.length_a   1.000
_cell.length_b   1.000
_cell.length_c   1.000
_cell.angle_alpha   90.00
_cell.angle_beta   90.00
_cell.angle_gamma   90.00
#
_symmetry.space_group_name_H-M   'P 1'
#
loop_
_entity.id
_entity.type
_entity.pdbx_description
1 polymer ?
#
loop_
_entity_poly.entity_id
_entity_poly.type
_entity_poly.pdbx_seq_one_letter_code
_entity_poly.pdbx_strand_id
1 'polypeptide(L)' 'MATCKQIYDNMYSYLDGDLTSGQKHTVDNHIKKCKNCKTYLHNCETVNHILELMKDIPMDNEQE' A
#
# COMPACT_ATOMS: atom_id res chain seq x y z
N MET A 1 0.25 15.27 -15.34
CA MET A 1 -0.63 14.51 -14.43
C MET A 1 0.00 13.15 -14.19
N ALA A 2 0.09 12.69 -12.94
CA ALA A 2 0.58 11.34 -12.64
C ALA A 2 -0.39 10.28 -13.18
N THR A 3 0.15 9.24 -13.82
CA THR A 3 -0.64 8.13 -14.39
C THR A 3 -0.93 7.07 -13.32
N CYS A 4 -2.02 6.31 -13.47
CA CYS A 4 -2.35 5.22 -12.53
C CYS A 4 -1.18 4.23 -12.37
N LYS A 5 -0.44 3.95 -13.46
CA LYS A 5 0.75 3.09 -13.42
C LYS A 5 1.82 3.60 -12.46
N GLN A 6 2.12 4.90 -12.51
CA GLN A 6 3.09 5.52 -11.58
C GLN A 6 2.59 5.49 -10.14
N ILE A 7 1.28 5.63 -9.93
CA ILE A 7 0.70 5.55 -8.59
C ILE A 7 0.79 4.13 -8.03
N TYR A 8 0.54 3.10 -8.85
CA TYR A 8 0.69 1.71 -8.43
C TYR A 8 2.13 1.36 -8.02
N ASP A 9 3.11 1.83 -8.80
CA ASP A 9 4.53 1.60 -8.52
C ASP A 9 4.95 2.22 -7.18
N ASN A 10 4.42 3.41 -6.87
CA ASN A 10 4.71 4.12 -5.63
C ASN A 10 3.79 3.73 -4.46
N MET A 11 2.83 2.82 -4.64
CA MET A 11 1.79 2.59 -3.64
C MET A 11 2.32 1.85 -2.41
N TYR A 12 3.26 0.93 -2.60
CA TYR A 12 3.91 0.24 -1.49
C TYR A 12 4.77 1.21 -0.67
N SER A 13 5.58 2.04 -1.32
CA SER A 13 6.34 3.11 -0.66
C SER A 13 5.41 4.13 0.03
N TYR A 14 4.22 4.38 -0.52
CA TYR A 14 3.22 5.24 0.11
C TYR A 14 2.71 4.66 1.43
N LEU A 15 2.47 3.35 1.47
CA LEU A 15 1.99 2.63 2.67
C LEU A 15 3.08 2.48 3.73
N ASP A 16 4.32 2.22 3.31
CA ASP A 16 5.48 2.11 4.20
C ASP A 16 5.93 3.47 4.76
N GLY A 17 5.46 4.57 4.14
CA GLY A 17 5.84 5.93 4.52
C GLY A 17 7.18 6.40 3.93
N ASP A 18 7.76 5.62 3.01
CA ASP A 18 9.06 5.86 2.38
C ASP A 18 9.02 6.91 1.24
N LEU A 19 7.83 7.45 0.91
CA LEU A 19 7.70 8.50 -0.09
C LEU A 19 8.11 9.90 0.42
N THR A 20 8.79 10.65 -0.44
CA THR A 20 9.01 12.09 -0.20
C THR A 20 7.70 12.87 -0.14
N SER A 21 7.69 14.01 0.56
CA SER A 21 6.48 14.84 0.71
C SER A 21 5.84 15.24 -0.64
N GLY A 22 6.65 15.46 -1.68
CA GLY A 22 6.15 15.77 -3.03
C GLY A 22 5.49 14.59 -3.73
N GLN A 23 6.05 13.38 -3.57
CA GLN A 23 5.44 12.16 -4.10
C GLN A 23 4.15 11.83 -3.35
N LYS A 24 4.13 11.97 -2.02
CA LYS A 24 2.93 11.77 -1.19
C LYS A 24 1.79 12.68 -1.63
N HIS A 25 2.07 13.98 -1.84
CA HIS A 25 1.07 14.93 -2.34
C HIS A 25 0.54 14.54 -3.73
N THR A 26 1.42 14.04 -4.60
CA THR A 26 1.05 13.59 -5.94
C THR A 26 0.12 12.37 -5.90
N VAL A 27 0.46 11.39 -5.07
CA VAL A 27 -0.37 10.19 -4.84
C VAL A 27 -1.73 10.59 -4.28
N ASP A 28 -1.76 11.40 -3.22
CA ASP A 28 -2.97 11.86 -2.54
C ASP A 28 -3.94 12.61 -3.47
N ASN A 29 -3.41 13.53 -4.30
CA ASN A 29 -4.21 14.23 -5.29
C ASN A 29 -4.78 13.30 -6.38
N HIS A 30 -4.04 12.25 -6.75
CA HIS A 30 -4.50 11.28 -7.75
C HIS A 30 -5.58 10.34 -7.19
N ILE A 31 -5.38 9.74 -6.01
CA ILE A 31 -6.38 8.85 -5.38
C ILE A 31 -7.69 9.56 -5.03
N LYS A 32 -7.65 10.87 -4.77
CA LYS A 32 -8.86 11.70 -4.61
C LYS A 32 -9.70 11.80 -5.88
N LYS A 33 -9.08 11.70 -7.06
CA LYS A 33 -9.73 11.88 -8.37
C LYS A 33 -9.95 10.56 -9.11
N CYS A 34 -9.17 9.53 -8.80
CA CYS A 34 -9.20 8.24 -9.48
C CYS A 34 -9.76 7.15 -8.57
N LYS A 35 -10.99 6.70 -8.86
CA LYS A 35 -11.64 5.61 -8.12
C LYS A 35 -10.83 4.31 -8.14
N ASN A 36 -10.19 3.96 -9.26
CA ASN A 36 -9.43 2.72 -9.38
C ASN A 36 -8.24 2.69 -8.42
N CYS A 37 -7.45 3.77 -8.41
CA CYS A 37 -6.29 3.89 -7.50
C CYS A 37 -6.71 3.97 -6.04
N LYS A 38 -7.88 4.57 -5.75
CA LYS A 38 -8.47 4.56 -4.40
C LYS A 38 -8.84 3.15 -3.95
N THR A 39 -9.51 2.37 -4.80
CA THR A 39 -9.86 0.97 -4.49
C THR A 39 -8.61 0.12 -4.31
N TYR A 40 -7.60 0.31 -5.14
CA TYR A 40 -6.34 -0.41 -5.00
C TYR A 40 -5.61 -0.09 -3.70
N LEU A 41 -5.54 1.20 -3.32
CA LEU A 41 -4.99 1.60 -2.02
C LEU A 41 -5.68 0.85 -0.88
N HIS A 42 -7.01 0.84 -0.88
CA HIS A 42 -7.80 0.15 0.13
C HIS A 42 -7.53 -1.36 0.18
N ASN A 43 -7.35 -2.00 -0.98
CA ASN A 43 -6.98 -3.41 -1.06
C ASN A 43 -5.58 -3.65 -0.46
N CYS A 44 -4.61 -2.80 -0.77
CA CYS A 44 -3.27 -2.90 -0.20
C CYS A 44 -3.27 -2.66 1.32
N GLU A 45 -4.04 -1.69 1.83
CA GLU A 45 -4.23 -1.46 3.27
C GLU A 45 -4.84 -2.69 3.95
N THR A 46 -5.84 -3.31 3.31
CA THR A 46 -6.48 -4.53 3.82
C THR A 46 -5.48 -5.68 3.92
N VAL A 47 -4.69 -5.90 2.86
CA VAL A 47 -3.64 -6.93 2.86
C VAL A 47 -2.58 -6.63 3.92
N ASN A 48 -2.14 -5.38 4.04
CA ASN A 48 -1.16 -4.98 5.06
C ASN A 48 -1.69 -5.23 6.48
N HIS A 49 -2.95 -4.87 6.74
CA HIS A 49 -3.59 -5.11 8.02
C HIS A 49 -3.71 -6.61 8.34
N ILE A 50 -4.10 -7.42 7.35
CA ILE A 50 -4.12 -8.88 7.51
C ILE A 50 -2.71 -9.39 7.82
N LEU A 51 -1.69 -8.95 7.09
CA LEU A 51 -0.29 -9.31 7.36
C LEU A 51 0.13 -8.96 8.78
N GLU A 52 -0.25 -7.78 9.28
CA GLU A 52 0.02 -7.39 10.67
C GLU A 52 -0.67 -8.31 11.68
N LEU A 53 -1.93 -8.67 11.45
CA LEU A 53 -2.65 -9.63 12.32
C LEU A 53 -2.03 -11.03 12.31
N MET A 54 -1.37 -11.42 11.21
CA MET A 54 -0.72 -12.72 11.06
C MET A 54 0.69 -12.76 11.65
N LYS A 55 1.32 -11.61 11.95
CA LYS A 55 2.71 -11.56 12.48
C LYS A 55 2.89 -12.23 13.84
N ASP A 56 1.82 -12.35 14.61
CA ASP A 56 1.82 -13.00 15.93
C ASP A 56 1.56 -14.51 15.88
N ILE A 57 1.46 -15.11 14.68
CA ILE A 57 1.35 -16.57 14.54
C ILE A 57 2.76 -17.15 14.55
N PRO A 58 3.19 -17.85 15.62
CA PRO A 58 4.46 -18.56 15.60
C PRO A 58 4.39 -19.65 14.53
N MET A 59 5.22 -19.49 13.50
CA MET A 59 5.51 -20.55 12.53
C MET A 59 6.53 -21.50 13.17
N ASP A 60 6.14 -22.17 14.25
CA ASP A 60 6.90 -23.31 14.78
C ASP A 60 6.69 -24.48 13.80
N ASN A 61 7.47 -24.46 12.72
CA ASN A 61 7.61 -25.61 11.85
C ASN A 61 8.81 -26.45 12.33
N GLU A 62 8.73 -26.93 13.56
CA GLU A 62 9.46 -28.14 13.97
C GLU A 62 8.65 -29.34 13.48
N GLN A 63 8.90 -29.74 12.23
CA GLN A 63 8.58 -31.10 11.80
C GLN A 63 9.88 -31.91 11.90
N GLU A 64 9.94 -32.72 12.96
CA GLU A 64 10.89 -33.82 13.16
C GLU A 64 10.91 -34.83 11.99
#